data_AF-A0A359M913-F1
#
_entry.id   AF-A0A359M913-F1
#
_cell.length_a   1.000
_cell.length_b   1.000
_cell.length_c   1.000
_cell.angle_alpha   90.00
_cell.angle_beta   90.00
_cell.angle_gamma   90.00
#
_symmetry.space_group_name_H-M   'P 1'
#
loop_
_entity.id
_entity.type
_entity.pdbx_description
1 polymer ?
#
loop_
_entity_poly.entity_id
_entity_poly.type
_entity_poly.pdbx_seq_one_letter_code
_entity_poly.pdbx_strand_id
1 'polypeptide(L)'
;MTYHEKRTIVTSITGFLVTLAYFFYAIFKYNEGSVESLSLKFWASKMLLFIGIGVVAIIIAMILFHIIYSIGLAIKLKMENKDISDKEIEQKINQLIKTDTVEDEMGKLIELKAMRIGFICAGIGFVLSLISLLLNYSPIIMINILFLSFSLGSALEGLVQLYYYRKGIRYA
;
A
#
# COMPACT_ATOMS: atom_id res chain seq x y z
N MET A 1 18.33 -4.42 3.43
CA MET A 1 16.97 -3.87 3.50
C MET A 1 16.38 -4.23 4.85
N THR A 2 15.96 -3.22 5.59
CA THR A 2 15.38 -3.38 6.93
C THR A 2 14.02 -4.07 6.86
N TYR A 3 13.54 -4.61 7.98
CA TYR A 3 12.21 -5.21 8.07
C TYR A 3 11.12 -4.21 7.62
N HIS A 4 11.21 -2.96 8.08
CA HIS A 4 10.31 -1.87 7.72
C HIS A 4 10.29 -1.58 6.21
N GLU A 5 11.46 -1.50 5.56
CA GLU A 5 11.53 -1.28 4.11
C GLU A 5 10.81 -2.39 3.32
N LYS A 6 11.07 -3.65 3.67
CA LYS A 6 10.45 -4.79 2.98
C LYS A 6 8.94 -4.82 3.22
N ARG A 7 8.50 -4.54 4.45
CA ARG A 7 7.08 -4.42 4.79
C ARG A 7 6.40 -3.34 3.96
N THR A 8 6.96 -2.12 3.93
CA THR A 8 6.45 -1.01 3.13
C THR A 8 6.37 -1.36 1.65
N ILE A 9 7.36 -2.07 1.11
CA ILE A 9 7.33 -2.52 -0.29
C ILE A 9 6.17 -3.49 -0.54
N VAL A 10 6.01 -4.50 0.31
CA VAL A 10 4.93 -5.49 0.16
C VAL A 10 3.57 -4.78 0.21
N THR A 11 3.33 -3.93 1.21
CA THR A 11 2.04 -3.24 1.34
C THR A 11 1.79 -2.26 0.19
N SER A 12 2.81 -1.54 -0.26
CA SER A 12 2.69 -0.59 -1.39
C SER A 12 2.41 -1.31 -2.70
N ILE A 13 3.09 -2.43 -2.97
CA ILE A 13 2.86 -3.25 -4.16
C ILE A 13 1.44 -3.86 -4.12
N THR A 14 1.02 -4.40 -2.98
CA THR A 14 -0.35 -4.95 -2.84
C THR A 14 -1.40 -3.88 -3.11
N GLY A 15 -1.27 -2.68 -2.52
CA GLY A 15 -2.17 -1.57 -2.77
C GLY A 15 -2.18 -1.13 -4.23
N PHE A 16 -1.01 -1.04 -4.86
CA PHE A 16 -0.89 -0.72 -6.29
C PHE A 16 -1.54 -1.78 -7.18
N LEU A 17 -1.37 -3.07 -6.90
CA LEU A 17 -1.99 -4.16 -7.65
C LEU A 17 -3.52 -4.14 -7.55
N VAL A 18 -4.08 -3.90 -6.36
CA VAL A 18 -5.52 -3.77 -6.16
C VAL A 18 -6.07 -2.58 -6.95
N THR A 19 -5.37 -1.46 -6.89
CA THR A 19 -5.70 -0.25 -7.65
C THR A 19 -5.69 -0.53 -9.15
N LEU A 20 -4.63 -1.18 -9.65
CA LEU A 20 -4.47 -1.52 -11.05
C LEU A 20 -5.57 -2.49 -11.52
N ALA A 21 -5.94 -3.47 -10.68
CA ALA A 21 -7.04 -4.39 -10.96
C ALA A 21 -8.39 -3.65 -11.10
N TYR A 22 -8.65 -2.66 -10.23
CA TYR A 22 -9.82 -1.81 -10.36
C TYR A 22 -9.81 -1.01 -11.68
N PHE A 23 -8.67 -0.40 -12.04
CA PHE A 23 -8.53 0.34 -13.28
C PHE A 23 -8.80 -0.52 -14.52
N PHE A 24 -8.20 -1.71 -14.58
CA PHE A 24 -8.45 -2.65 -15.68
C PHE A 24 -9.92 -3.04 -15.74
N TYR A 25 -10.55 -3.33 -14.60
CA TYR A 25 -11.97 -3.62 -14.53
C TYR A 25 -12.83 -2.45 -15.03
N ALA A 26 -12.51 -1.23 -14.62
CA ALA A 26 -13.24 -0.02 -14.99
C ALA A 26 -13.18 0.26 -16.49
N ILE A 27 -11.99 0.20 -17.09
CA ILE A 27 -11.79 0.41 -18.53
C ILE A 27 -12.50 -0.67 -19.33
N PHE A 28 -12.35 -1.93 -18.93
CA PHE A 28 -12.98 -3.05 -19.60
C PHE A 28 -14.51 -2.91 -19.59
N LYS A 29 -15.10 -2.58 -18.43
CA LYS A 29 -16.55 -2.38 -18.32
C LYS A 29 -17.07 -1.12 -19.00
N TYR A 30 -16.26 -0.08 -19.11
CA TYR A 30 -16.62 1.10 -19.90
C TYR A 30 -16.75 0.74 -21.39
N ASN A 31 -15.83 -0.06 -21.91
CA ASN A 31 -15.83 -0.47 -23.31
C ASN A 31 -16.99 -1.40 -23.69
N GLU A 32 -17.56 -2.15 -22.73
CA GLU A 32 -18.72 -3.01 -22.97
C GLU A 32 -20.06 -2.26 -23.12
N GLY A 33 -20.12 -0.96 -22.78
CA GLY A 33 -21.26 -0.09 -23.12
C GLY A 33 -22.63 -0.44 -22.53
N SER A 34 -22.72 -1.29 -21.51
CA SER A 34 -24.01 -1.71 -20.93
C SER A 34 -24.74 -0.59 -20.16
N VAL A 35 -26.07 -0.53 -20.23
CA VAL A 35 -26.87 0.49 -19.52
C VAL A 35 -26.71 0.40 -17.99
N GLU A 36 -26.54 -0.82 -17.45
CA GLU A 36 -26.29 -1.02 -16.02
C GLU A 36 -24.95 -0.45 -15.55
N SER A 37 -23.91 -0.48 -16.40
CA SER A 37 -22.59 0.09 -16.09
C SER A 37 -22.56 1.62 -16.13
N LEU A 38 -23.64 2.28 -16.57
CA LEU A 38 -23.79 3.73 -16.49
C LEU A 38 -24.52 4.19 -15.22
N SER A 39 -24.89 3.28 -14.31
CA SER A 39 -25.55 3.65 -13.06
C SER A 39 -24.54 4.01 -11.97
N LEU A 40 -24.80 5.09 -11.24
CA LEU A 40 -23.95 5.51 -10.11
C LEU A 40 -23.88 4.43 -9.02
N LYS A 41 -25.02 3.77 -8.75
CA LYS A 41 -25.12 2.67 -7.78
C LYS A 41 -24.21 1.50 -8.15
N PHE A 42 -24.11 1.15 -9.44
CA PHE A 42 -23.22 0.09 -9.90
C PHE A 42 -21.76 0.41 -9.58
N TRP A 43 -21.28 1.60 -9.97
CA TRP A 43 -19.90 2.01 -9.70
C TRP A 43 -19.58 2.08 -8.21
N ALA A 44 -20.47 2.67 -7.41
CA ALA A 44 -20.30 2.73 -5.96
C ALA A 44 -20.22 1.33 -5.34
N SER A 45 -21.08 0.40 -5.78
CA SER A 45 -21.06 -0.98 -5.31
C SER A 45 -19.77 -1.71 -5.68
N LYS A 46 -19.25 -1.48 -6.90
CA LYS A 46 -17.99 -2.08 -7.35
C LYS A 46 -16.78 -1.49 -6.63
N MET A 47 -16.72 -0.17 -6.44
CA MET A 47 -15.66 0.46 -5.64
C MET A 47 -15.64 -0.10 -4.21
N LEU A 48 -16.80 -0.22 -3.57
CA LEU A 48 -16.89 -0.79 -2.22
C LEU A 48 -16.39 -2.24 -2.16
N LEU A 49 -16.73 -3.05 -3.16
CA LEU A 49 -16.22 -4.42 -3.30
C LEU A 49 -14.69 -4.44 -3.44
N PHE A 50 -14.12 -3.58 -4.29
CA PHE A 50 -12.66 -3.51 -4.47
C PHE A 50 -11.92 -3.01 -3.23
N ILE A 51 -12.51 -2.08 -2.46
CA ILE A 51 -11.97 -1.68 -1.16
C ILE A 51 -11.94 -2.87 -0.21
N GLY A 52 -13.04 -3.63 -0.12
CA GLY A 52 -13.12 -4.83 0.71
C GLY A 52 -12.09 -5.90 0.31
N ILE A 53 -11.97 -6.20 -0.98
CA ILE A 53 -10.95 -7.10 -1.53
C ILE A 53 -9.55 -6.58 -1.21
N GLY A 54 -9.32 -5.27 -1.31
CA GLY A 54 -8.04 -4.65 -1.01
C GLY A 54 -7.61 -4.84 0.44
N VAL A 55 -8.51 -4.65 1.40
CA VAL A 55 -8.23 -4.88 2.83
C VAL A 55 -7.86 -6.34 3.07
N VAL A 56 -8.63 -7.29 2.52
CA VAL A 56 -8.34 -8.72 2.65
C VAL A 56 -6.99 -9.07 2.00
N ALA A 57 -6.69 -8.53 0.82
CA ALA A 57 -5.43 -8.74 0.13
C ALA A 57 -4.23 -8.23 0.93
N ILE A 58 -4.35 -7.07 1.58
CA ILE A 58 -3.32 -6.53 2.47
C ILE A 58 -3.09 -7.45 3.67
N ILE A 59 -4.15 -7.94 4.31
CA ILE A 59 -4.03 -8.88 5.45
C ILE A 59 -3.30 -10.16 5.01
N ILE A 60 -3.71 -10.75 3.90
CA ILE A 60 -3.08 -11.96 3.35
C ILE A 60 -1.61 -11.69 3.02
N ALA A 61 -1.30 -10.58 2.35
CA ALA A 61 0.06 -10.19 2.00
C ALA A 61 0.94 -9.99 3.24
N MET A 62 0.40 -9.41 4.33
CA MET A 62 1.12 -9.25 5.59
C MET A 62 1.42 -10.60 6.25
N ILE A 63 0.47 -11.53 6.27
CA ILE A 63 0.68 -12.88 6.83
C ILE A 63 1.79 -13.60 6.03
N LEU A 64 1.68 -13.60 4.70
CA LEU A 64 2.68 -14.21 3.83
C LEU A 64 4.07 -13.58 4.02
N PHE A 65 4.13 -12.25 4.14
CA PHE A 65 5.37 -11.53 4.38
C PHE A 65 6.06 -11.98 5.67
N HIS A 66 5.33 -12.10 6.78
CA HIS A 66 5.92 -12.53 8.06
C HIS A 66 6.50 -13.95 7.97
N ILE A 67 5.80 -14.87 7.30
CA ILE A 67 6.26 -16.25 7.11
C ILE A 67 7.53 -16.27 6.27
N ILE A 68 7.52 -15.61 5.10
CA ILE A 68 8.66 -15.58 4.18
C ILE A 68 9.88 -14.90 4.83
N TYR A 69 9.67 -13.80 5.55
CA TYR A 69 10.74 -13.10 6.25
C TYR A 69 11.38 -13.97 7.33
N SER A 70 10.56 -14.66 8.15
CA SER A 70 11.05 -15.53 9.22
C SER A 70 11.86 -16.70 8.68
N ILE A 71 11.39 -17.34 7.60
CA ILE A 71 12.11 -18.43 6.93
C ILE A 71 13.44 -17.92 6.34
N GLY A 72 13.41 -16.79 5.64
CA GLY A 72 14.61 -16.19 5.06
C GLY A 72 15.68 -15.84 6.11
N LEU A 73 15.25 -15.38 7.28
CA LEU A 73 16.15 -15.10 8.40
C LEU A 73 16.74 -16.38 8.99
N ALA A 74 15.93 -17.43 9.18
CA ALA A 74 16.38 -18.72 9.68
C ALA A 74 17.45 -19.35 8.77
N ILE A 75 17.23 -19.32 7.44
CA ILE A 75 18.20 -19.84 6.47
C ILE A 75 19.51 -19.06 6.55
N LYS A 76 19.44 -17.72 6.61
CA LYS A 76 20.65 -16.88 6.71
C LYS A 76 21.47 -17.19 7.96
N LEU A 77 20.83 -17.31 9.12
CA LEU A 77 21.50 -17.62 10.38
C LEU A 77 22.17 -19.00 10.36
N LYS A 78 21.51 -20.01 9.77
CA LYS A 78 22.05 -21.37 9.66
C LYS A 78 23.21 -21.48 8.67
N MET A 79 23.25 -20.63 7.64
CA MET A 79 24.38 -20.55 6.71
C MET A 79 25.61 -19.89 7.35
N GLU A 80 25.40 -18.89 8.19
CA GLU A 80 26.49 -18.14 8.85
C GLU A 80 27.09 -18.93 10.02
N ASN A 81 26.27 -19.67 10.78
CA ASN A 81 26.73 -20.49 11.89
C ASN A 81 26.13 -21.90 11.79
N LYS A 82 26.93 -22.83 11.25
CA LYS A 82 26.49 -24.21 10.96
C LYS A 82 26.08 -25.04 12.19
N ASP A 83 26.55 -24.66 13.38
CA ASP A 83 26.44 -25.46 14.62
C ASP A 83 25.52 -24.82 15.69
N ILE A 84 24.57 -23.97 15.26
CA ILE A 84 23.57 -23.39 16.17
C ILE A 84 22.37 -24.34 16.31
N SER A 85 21.94 -24.56 17.56
CA SER A 85 20.72 -25.30 17.89
C SER A 85 19.46 -24.60 17.37
N ASP A 86 18.48 -25.33 16.83
CA ASP A 86 17.23 -24.74 16.31
C ASP A 86 16.51 -23.84 17.35
N LYS A 87 16.63 -24.13 18.66
CA LYS A 87 16.08 -23.29 19.74
C LYS A 87 16.79 -21.94 19.87
N GLU A 88 18.10 -21.90 19.67
CA GLU A 88 18.88 -20.66 19.69
C GLU A 88 18.60 -19.81 18.44
N ILE A 89 18.35 -20.45 17.29
CA ILE A 89 17.91 -19.76 16.07
C ILE A 89 16.58 -19.06 16.32
N GLU A 90 15.60 -19.76 16.90
CA GLU A 90 14.28 -19.19 17.18
C GLU A 90 14.36 -18.01 18.16
N GLN A 91 15.17 -18.13 19.23
CA GLN A 91 15.40 -17.03 20.17
C GLN A 91 16.05 -15.82 19.49
N LYS A 92 17.08 -16.04 18.67
CA LYS A 92 17.73 -14.96 17.90
C LYS A 92 16.78 -14.32 16.92
N ILE A 93 15.95 -15.08 16.21
CA ILE A 93 14.92 -14.55 15.30
C ILE A 93 13.95 -13.67 16.07
N ASN A 94 13.39 -14.16 17.18
CA ASN A 94 12.44 -13.40 17.99
C ASN A 94 13.07 -12.12 18.56
N GLN A 95 14.33 -12.16 18.94
CA GLN A 95 15.07 -10.98 19.41
C GLN A 95 15.33 -9.99 18.27
N LEU A 96 15.79 -10.46 17.11
CA LEU A 96 16.04 -9.62 15.94
C LEU A 96 14.76 -8.96 15.45
N ILE A 97 13.66 -9.71 15.35
CA ILE A 97 12.35 -9.16 14.99
C ILE A 97 11.91 -8.13 16.02
N LYS A 98 12.02 -8.42 17.33
CA LYS A 98 11.67 -7.43 18.37
C LYS A 98 12.45 -6.13 18.20
N THR A 99 13.77 -6.21 18.06
CA THR A 99 14.63 -5.03 17.85
C THR A 99 14.28 -4.29 16.56
N ASP A 100 14.11 -5.01 15.45
CA ASP A 100 13.73 -4.44 14.15
C ASP A 100 12.31 -3.87 14.13
N THR A 101 11.44 -4.24 15.08
CA THR A 101 10.08 -3.71 15.20
C THR A 101 9.95 -2.54 16.18
N VAL A 102 11.00 -2.20 16.94
CA VAL A 102 10.97 -1.02 17.80
C VAL A 102 10.92 0.21 16.89
N GLU A 103 9.86 1.01 17.04
CA GLU A 103 9.70 2.23 16.26
C GLU A 103 10.77 3.25 16.64
N ASP A 104 11.62 3.58 15.68
CA ASP A 104 12.63 4.63 15.77
C ASP A 104 12.02 6.01 15.42
N GLU A 105 12.55 7.08 16.02
CA GLU A 105 12.19 8.47 15.73
C GLU A 105 12.35 8.78 14.23
N MET A 106 13.42 8.28 13.60
CA MET A 106 13.62 8.44 12.16
C MET A 106 12.48 7.77 11.37
N GLY A 107 12.10 6.54 11.74
CA GLY A 107 10.99 5.82 11.11
C GLY A 107 9.69 6.61 11.21
N LYS A 108 9.44 7.24 12.36
CA LYS A 108 8.25 8.07 12.55
C LYS A 108 8.24 9.31 11.66
N LEU A 109 9.38 9.97 11.51
CA LEU A 109 9.52 11.12 10.61
C LEU A 109 9.32 10.73 9.14
N ILE A 110 9.77 9.55 8.71
CA ILE A 110 9.54 9.03 7.36
C ILE A 110 8.03 8.85 7.13
N GLU A 111 7.36 8.19 8.05
CA GLU A 111 5.91 7.95 7.98
C GLU A 111 5.13 9.26 7.85
N LEU A 112 5.41 10.23 8.73
CA LEU A 112 4.73 11.53 8.72
C LEU A 112 5.00 12.35 7.44
N LYS A 113 6.24 12.36 6.95
CA LYS A 113 6.58 13.09 5.72
C LYS A 113 5.95 12.46 4.48
N ALA A 114 5.92 11.14 4.41
CA ALA A 114 5.29 10.43 3.29
C ALA A 114 3.77 10.58 3.31
N MET A 115 3.15 10.43 4.48
CA MET A 115 1.71 10.61 4.69
C MET A 115 1.27 12.02 4.27
N ARG A 116 2.08 13.05 4.55
CA ARG A 116 1.82 14.42 4.08
C ARG A 116 1.69 14.48 2.56
N ILE A 117 2.58 13.83 1.81
CA ILE A 117 2.53 13.81 0.34
C ILE A 117 1.30 13.04 -0.15
N GLY A 118 0.96 11.91 0.49
CA GLY A 118 -0.26 11.16 0.22
C GLY A 118 -1.52 12.02 0.37
N PHE A 119 -1.64 12.75 1.48
CA PHE A 119 -2.78 13.65 1.72
C PHE A 119 -2.83 14.85 0.79
N ILE A 120 -1.69 15.42 0.40
CA ILE A 120 -1.67 16.50 -0.60
C ILE A 120 -2.23 15.98 -1.93
N CYS A 121 -1.81 14.79 -2.36
CA CYS A 121 -2.32 14.17 -3.59
C CYS A 121 -3.82 13.88 -3.50
N ALA A 122 -4.28 13.27 -2.40
CA ALA A 122 -5.70 13.00 -2.17
C ALA A 122 -6.53 14.29 -2.11
N GLY A 123 -6.01 15.34 -1.47
CA GLY A 123 -6.68 16.64 -1.34
C GLY A 123 -6.83 17.35 -2.69
N ILE A 124 -5.77 17.40 -3.51
CA ILE A 124 -5.85 17.94 -4.87
C ILE A 124 -6.90 17.17 -5.69
N GLY A 125 -6.87 15.85 -5.60
CA GLY A 125 -7.84 14.98 -6.28
C GLY A 125 -9.28 15.17 -5.84
N PHE A 126 -9.52 15.36 -4.54
CA PHE A 126 -10.84 15.68 -4.00
C PHE A 126 -11.36 17.00 -4.59
N VAL A 127 -10.53 18.05 -4.64
CA VAL A 127 -10.90 19.34 -5.24
C VAL A 127 -11.20 19.17 -6.74
N LEU A 128 -10.37 18.43 -7.49
CA LEU A 128 -10.62 18.12 -8.90
C LEU A 128 -11.93 17.36 -9.11
N SER A 129 -12.27 16.45 -8.20
CA SER A 129 -13.54 15.71 -8.27
C SER A 129 -14.74 16.66 -8.16
N LEU A 130 -14.69 17.65 -7.27
CA LEU A 130 -15.76 18.65 -7.13
C LEU A 130 -15.83 19.59 -8.34
N ILE A 131 -14.68 20.00 -8.89
CA ILE A 131 -14.63 20.80 -10.12
C ILE A 131 -15.29 20.06 -11.28
N SER A 132 -15.15 18.73 -11.35
CA SER A 132 -15.82 17.95 -12.41
C SER A 132 -17.34 18.11 -12.38
N LEU A 133 -17.95 18.15 -11.19
CA LEU A 133 -19.39 18.40 -11.06
C LEU A 133 -19.77 19.82 -11.47
N LEU A 134 -18.92 20.81 -11.13
CA LEU A 134 -19.15 22.20 -11.52
C LEU A 134 -19.16 22.39 -13.04
N LEU A 135 -18.39 21.57 -13.77
CA LEU A 135 -18.36 21.55 -15.24
C LEU A 135 -19.50 20.73 -15.86
N ASN A 136 -20.49 20.31 -15.07
CA ASN A 136 -21.63 19.47 -15.48
C ASN A 136 -21.22 18.09 -16.01
N TYR A 137 -20.07 17.55 -15.59
CA TYR A 137 -19.75 16.15 -15.86
C TYR A 137 -20.60 15.21 -15.00
N SER A 138 -20.76 13.97 -15.47
CA SER A 138 -21.51 12.93 -14.75
C SER A 138 -20.94 12.69 -13.34
N PRO A 139 -21.78 12.47 -12.30
CA PRO A 139 -21.33 12.06 -10.97
C PRO A 139 -20.47 10.79 -10.94
N ILE A 140 -20.55 9.97 -11.99
CA ILE A 140 -19.71 8.79 -12.18
C ILE A 140 -18.23 9.20 -12.36
N ILE A 141 -17.98 10.29 -13.09
CA ILE A 141 -16.63 10.81 -13.31
C ILE A 141 -16.07 11.34 -11.98
N MET A 142 -16.88 12.04 -11.19
CA MET A 142 -16.49 12.51 -9.86
C MET A 142 -16.00 11.36 -8.97
N ILE A 143 -16.83 10.31 -8.78
CA ILE A 143 -16.46 9.21 -7.87
C ILE A 143 -15.22 8.46 -8.38
N ASN A 144 -15.01 8.38 -9.69
CA ASN A 144 -13.81 7.77 -10.25
C ASN A 144 -12.58 8.66 -9.98
N ILE A 145 -12.61 9.95 -10.28
CA ILE A 145 -11.51 10.88 -9.96
C ILE A 145 -11.16 10.79 -8.47
N LEU A 146 -12.17 10.76 -7.61
CA LEU A 146 -12.00 10.65 -6.17
C LEU A 146 -11.29 9.35 -5.78
N PHE A 147 -11.83 8.22 -6.22
CA PHE A 147 -11.27 6.89 -5.94
C PHE A 147 -9.82 6.77 -6.43
N LEU A 148 -9.54 7.27 -7.63
CA LEU A 148 -8.21 7.26 -8.21
C LEU A 148 -7.23 8.12 -7.43
N SER A 149 -7.67 9.28 -6.96
CA SER A 149 -6.80 10.20 -6.24
C SER A 149 -6.41 9.67 -4.86
N PHE A 150 -7.33 9.01 -4.15
CA PHE A 150 -6.99 8.29 -2.92
C PHE A 150 -6.03 7.13 -3.17
N SER A 151 -6.29 6.35 -4.22
CA SER A 151 -5.46 5.19 -4.56
C SER A 151 -4.04 5.60 -4.97
N LEU A 152 -3.93 6.61 -5.84
CA LEU A 152 -2.64 7.19 -6.26
C LEU A 152 -1.93 7.88 -5.09
N GLY A 153 -2.66 8.58 -4.22
CA GLY A 153 -2.10 9.17 -3.00
C GLY A 153 -1.44 8.12 -2.12
N SER A 154 -2.10 6.98 -1.90
CA SER A 154 -1.55 5.87 -1.12
C SER A 154 -0.34 5.20 -1.80
N ALA A 155 -0.34 5.08 -3.13
CA ALA A 155 0.79 4.55 -3.88
C ALA A 155 2.00 5.49 -3.81
N LEU A 156 1.79 6.80 -3.97
CA LEU A 156 2.83 7.82 -3.85
C LEU A 156 3.40 7.86 -2.43
N GLU A 157 2.56 7.77 -1.41
CA GLU A 157 2.99 7.64 -0.02
C GLU A 157 3.96 6.48 0.14
N GLY A 158 3.60 5.28 -0.33
CA GLY A 158 4.46 4.10 -0.27
C GLY A 158 5.80 4.27 -1.00
N LEU A 159 5.79 4.88 -2.20
CA LEU A 159 7.00 5.17 -2.96
C LEU A 159 7.90 6.19 -2.25
N VAL A 160 7.31 7.21 -1.64
CA VAL A 160 8.03 8.24 -0.88
C VAL A 160 8.63 7.67 0.40
N GLN A 161 7.90 6.80 1.12
CA GLN A 161 8.46 6.07 2.26
C GLN A 161 9.70 5.29 1.83
N LEU A 162 9.60 4.51 0.75
CA LEU A 162 10.71 3.73 0.22
C LEU A 162 11.91 4.62 -0.20
N TYR A 163 11.62 5.77 -0.81
CA TYR A 163 12.65 6.75 -1.17
C TYR A 163 13.40 7.27 0.05
N TYR A 164 12.68 7.67 1.10
CA TYR A 164 13.30 8.19 2.33
C TYR A 164 14.05 7.11 3.10
N TYR A 165 13.58 5.86 3.12
CA TYR A 165 14.32 4.76 3.73
C TYR A 165 15.68 4.54 3.05
N ARG A 166 15.75 4.62 1.71
CA ARG A 166 17.01 4.41 0.97
C ARG A 166 17.97 5.60 1.02
N LYS A 167 17.45 6.82 0.97
CA LYS A 167 18.27 8.04 0.88
C LYS A 167 18.67 8.59 2.24
N GLY A 168 17.96 8.20 3.30
CA GLY A 168 18.05 8.83 4.61
C GLY A 168 17.34 10.19 4.67
N ILE A 169 16.83 10.56 5.84
CA ILE A 169 16.25 11.88 6.05
C ILE A 169 17.39 12.86 6.33
N ARG A 170 17.50 13.92 5.52
CA ARG A 170 18.25 15.11 5.93
C ARG A 170 17.37 15.92 6.90
N TYR A 171 17.90 16.17 8.09
CA TYR A 171 17.35 17.17 9.00
C TYR A 171 17.38 18.52 8.27
N ALA A 172 16.19 19.07 8.03
CA ALA A 172 15.97 20.42 7.55
C ALA A 172 14.93 21.04 8.47
#